data_AF-A0A9E4QVM2-F1
#
_entry.id   AF-A0A9E4QVM2-F1
#
_cell.length_a   1.000
_cell.length_b   1.000
_cell.length_c   1.000
_cell.angle_alpha   90.00
_cell.angle_beta   90.00
_cell.angle_gamma   90.00
#
_symmetry.space_group_name_H-M   'P 1'
#
loop_
_entity.id
_entity.type
_entity.pdbx_description
1 polymer ?
#
loop_
_entity_poly.entity_id
_entity_poly.type
_entity_poly.pdbx_seq_one_letter_code
_entity_poly.pdbx_strand_id
1 'polypeptide(L)'
;MSDAPATATAVEQTGGNPFIRLAQRPRLMLLLLAGWSILTVLAQTFTSSSLLLENHSASELELDGALGGLALGWQGIPLAAIYIYSFRNPVRYRPVFTLALIHMGALAASQLYHLLITGDFTIESVIVPLVGSVALGALVFVHLFQPRDDPPAPPSAD
;
A
#
# COMPACT_ATOMS: atom_id res chain seq x y z
N MET A 1 -35.81 -23.48 -43.68
CA MET A 1 -35.64 -22.01 -43.64
C MET A 1 -36.17 -21.56 -42.29
N SER A 2 -35.42 -20.98 -41.37
CA SER A 2 -34.09 -20.37 -41.35
C SER A 2 -33.73 -20.28 -39.85
N ASP A 3 -32.67 -20.99 -39.46
CA ASP A 3 -31.44 -20.43 -38.86
C ASP A 3 -31.51 -20.00 -37.38
N ALA A 4 -30.88 -20.86 -36.57
CA ALA A 4 -29.83 -20.54 -35.60
C ALA A 4 -30.13 -19.66 -34.35
N PRO A 5 -29.29 -19.81 -33.30
CA PRO A 5 -29.72 -19.78 -31.91
C PRO A 5 -29.43 -18.45 -31.21
N ALA A 6 -30.31 -18.03 -30.31
CA ALA A 6 -30.05 -16.92 -29.37
C ALA A 6 -29.21 -17.37 -28.14
N THR A 7 -28.17 -18.18 -28.36
CA THR A 7 -27.18 -18.56 -27.33
C THR A 7 -26.00 -17.58 -27.23
N ALA A 8 -26.09 -16.42 -27.87
CA ALA A 8 -24.96 -15.48 -28.01
C ALA A 8 -25.26 -14.08 -27.46
N THR A 9 -25.83 -13.98 -26.26
CA THR A 9 -25.77 -12.74 -25.48
C THR A 9 -25.01 -12.96 -24.18
N ALA A 10 -23.73 -12.61 -24.25
CA ALA A 10 -22.91 -12.08 -23.17
C ALA A 10 -22.42 -13.08 -22.10
N VAL A 11 -21.51 -13.95 -22.55
CA VAL A 11 -20.41 -14.52 -21.75
C VAL A 11 -19.38 -13.45 -21.29
N GLU A 12 -19.72 -12.15 -21.29
CA GLU A 12 -18.70 -11.09 -21.31
C GLU A 12 -18.91 -9.95 -20.29
N GLN A 13 -19.12 -10.28 -19.02
CA GLN A 13 -18.73 -9.40 -17.90
C GLN A 13 -18.03 -10.14 -16.75
N THR A 14 -17.35 -11.26 -17.05
CA THR A 14 -16.40 -11.91 -16.13
C THR A 14 -15.04 -11.18 -16.10
N GLY A 15 -15.05 -9.86 -16.33
CA GLY A 15 -13.96 -8.94 -16.05
C GLY A 15 -13.95 -8.59 -14.56
N GLY A 16 -13.77 -9.59 -13.68
CA GLY A 16 -13.75 -9.37 -12.23
C GLY A 16 -12.86 -8.16 -11.85
N ASN A 17 -13.37 -7.31 -10.97
CA ASN A 17 -12.82 -6.00 -10.63
C ASN A 17 -11.27 -6.04 -10.50
N PRO A 18 -10.52 -5.20 -11.24
CA PRO A 18 -9.05 -5.23 -11.26
C PRO A 18 -8.43 -5.02 -9.87
N PHE A 19 -9.08 -4.26 -8.99
CA PHE A 19 -8.64 -4.07 -7.60
C PHE A 19 -8.72 -5.36 -6.79
N ILE A 20 -9.77 -6.15 -7.00
CA ILE A 20 -9.92 -7.46 -6.36
C ILE A 20 -8.83 -8.42 -6.87
N ARG A 21 -8.55 -8.42 -8.17
CA ARG A 21 -7.47 -9.22 -8.75
C ARG A 21 -6.09 -8.82 -8.22
N LEU A 22 -5.87 -7.52 -7.99
CA LEU A 22 -4.63 -7.02 -7.39
C LEU A 22 -4.52 -7.45 -5.92
N ALA A 23 -5.60 -7.31 -5.14
CA ALA A 23 -5.67 -7.76 -3.76
C ALA A 23 -5.47 -9.28 -3.64
N GLN A 24 -5.85 -10.07 -4.64
CA GLN A 24 -5.64 -11.52 -4.65
C GLN A 24 -4.18 -11.94 -4.93
N ARG A 25 -3.31 -11.02 -5.36
CA ARG A 25 -1.91 -11.29 -5.70
C ARG A 25 -0.99 -10.84 -4.56
N PRO A 26 -0.71 -11.69 -3.55
CA PRO A 26 0.07 -11.28 -2.37
C PRO A 26 1.47 -10.79 -2.72
N ARG A 27 2.08 -11.32 -3.80
CA ARG A 27 3.39 -10.85 -4.28
C ARG A 27 3.36 -9.39 -4.74
N LEU A 28 2.34 -9.01 -5.51
CA LEU A 28 2.20 -7.62 -5.97
C LEU A 28 1.92 -6.69 -4.80
N MET A 29 1.13 -7.13 -3.83
CA MET A 29 0.88 -6.37 -2.62
C MET A 29 2.14 -6.13 -1.79
N LEU A 30 2.97 -7.17 -1.58
CA LEU A 30 4.24 -7.01 -0.88
C LEU A 30 5.19 -6.07 -1.63
N LEU A 31 5.17 -6.09 -2.96
CA LEU A 31 5.97 -5.19 -3.78
C LEU A 31 5.47 -3.74 -3.70
N LEU A 32 4.15 -3.53 -3.71
CA LEU A 32 3.53 -2.22 -3.48
C LEU A 32 3.86 -1.67 -2.08
N LEU A 33 3.75 -2.52 -1.05
CA LEU A 33 4.10 -2.17 0.33
C LEU A 33 5.59 -1.85 0.46
N ALA A 34 6.46 -2.64 -0.15
CA ALA A 34 7.89 -2.37 -0.18
C ALA A 34 8.21 -1.05 -0.89
N GLY A 35 7.60 -0.82 -2.06
CA GLY A 35 7.75 0.43 -2.80
C GLY A 35 7.30 1.64 -1.99
N TRP A 36 6.15 1.54 -1.31
CA TRP A 36 5.66 2.58 -0.43
C TRP A 36 6.60 2.84 0.75
N SER A 37 7.10 1.81 1.42
CA SER A 37 8.08 1.96 2.50
C SER A 37 9.42 2.55 2.02
N ILE A 38 9.85 2.26 0.79
CA ILE A 38 11.03 2.91 0.21
C ILE A 38 10.75 4.40 -0.03
N LEU A 39 9.57 4.75 -0.55
CA LEU A 39 9.17 6.16 -0.72
C LEU A 39 9.15 6.91 0.61
N THR A 40 8.71 6.28 1.71
CA THR A 40 8.74 6.93 3.04
C THR A 40 10.16 7.21 3.52
N VAL A 41 11.10 6.27 3.28
CA VAL A 41 12.51 6.45 3.62
C VAL A 41 13.15 7.55 2.77
N LEU A 42 12.83 7.57 1.47
CA LEU A 42 13.31 8.61 0.56
C LEU A 42 12.79 9.98 0.99
N ALA A 43 11.48 10.10 1.23
CA ALA A 43 10.87 11.33 1.73
C ALA A 43 11.55 11.81 3.03
N GLN A 44 11.76 10.91 4.00
CA GLN A 44 12.48 11.24 5.22
C GLN A 44 13.91 11.73 4.94
N THR A 45 14.64 11.06 4.06
CA THR A 45 16.04 11.40 3.75
C THR A 45 16.13 12.78 3.11
N PHE A 46 15.23 13.12 2.18
CA PHE A 46 15.18 14.43 1.55
C PHE A 46 14.78 15.54 2.55
N THR A 47 13.78 15.31 3.40
CA THR A 47 13.35 16.29 4.41
C THR A 47 14.38 16.49 5.54
N SER A 48 15.16 15.45 5.89
CA SER A 48 16.12 15.50 7.00
C SER A 48 17.53 15.97 6.59
N SER A 49 17.83 16.00 5.29
CA SER A 49 19.16 16.35 4.79
C SER A 49 19.29 17.85 4.54
N SER A 50 19.63 18.60 5.58
CA SER A 50 20.07 20.01 5.47
C SER A 50 21.25 20.20 4.50
N LEU A 51 22.04 19.14 4.26
CA LEU A 51 23.18 19.13 3.32
C LEU A 51 22.80 19.15 1.83
N LEU A 52 21.53 18.90 1.46
CA LEU A 52 21.04 19.08 0.09
C LEU A 52 20.38 20.45 -0.13
N LEU A 53 20.01 21.16 0.95
CA LEU A 53 19.50 22.54 0.90
C LEU A 53 20.62 23.57 0.69
N GLU A 54 21.85 23.28 1.12
CA GLU A 54 22.94 24.28 1.11
C GLU A 54 23.55 24.53 -0.29
N ASN A 55 23.21 23.74 -1.33
CA ASN A 55 23.82 23.87 -2.65
C ASN A 55 22.83 24.07 -3.81
N HIS A 56 21.54 24.32 -3.56
CA HIS A 56 20.58 24.60 -4.63
C HIS A 56 19.96 25.99 -4.40
N SER A 57 20.44 26.95 -5.20
CA SER A 57 19.81 28.25 -5.38
C SER A 57 18.32 28.06 -5.67
N ALA A 58 17.50 28.73 -4.86
CA ALA A 58 16.06 28.83 -4.97
C ALA A 58 15.54 28.74 -6.42
N SER A 59 14.90 27.62 -6.80
CA SER A 59 13.71 27.65 -7.68
C SER A 59 13.03 26.30 -7.95
N GLU A 60 13.64 25.11 -7.88
CA GLU A 60 13.00 23.96 -8.58
C GLU A 60 12.99 22.57 -7.92
N LEU A 61 13.45 22.38 -6.69
CA LEU A 61 13.33 21.07 -6.03
C LEU A 61 12.74 21.17 -4.62
N GLU A 62 11.62 21.88 -4.49
CA GLU A 62 10.69 21.66 -3.37
C GLU A 62 10.08 20.27 -3.50
N LEU A 63 10.82 19.25 -3.03
CA LEU A 63 10.21 18.06 -2.45
C LEU A 63 9.56 18.42 -1.07
N ASP A 64 9.08 19.66 -0.94
CA ASP A 64 8.62 20.36 0.27
C ASP A 64 7.09 20.32 0.39
N GLY A 65 6.39 19.92 -0.68
CA GLY A 65 4.94 20.06 -0.75
C GLY A 65 4.12 18.77 -0.66
N ALA A 66 4.63 17.59 -1.04
CA ALA A 66 3.76 16.40 -1.24
C ALA A 66 4.14 15.18 -0.40
N LEU A 67 5.40 15.05 0.01
CA LEU A 67 5.92 13.86 0.71
C LEU A 67 6.46 14.18 2.11
N GLY A 68 6.46 15.44 2.54
CA GLY A 68 6.94 15.85 3.87
C GLY A 68 6.25 15.10 5.01
N GLY A 69 4.94 14.84 4.88
CA GLY A 69 4.19 14.04 5.86
C GLY A 69 4.68 12.58 5.98
N LEU A 70 5.35 12.01 4.97
CA LEU A 70 5.86 10.64 5.04
C LEU A 70 7.16 10.50 5.86
N ALA A 71 7.81 11.60 6.23
CA ALA A 71 9.10 11.60 6.93
C ALA A 71 9.06 11.06 8.38
N LEU A 72 7.90 10.57 8.84
CA LEU A 72 7.63 10.24 10.25
C LEU A 72 8.04 8.81 10.67
N GLY A 73 9.13 8.28 10.12
CA GLY A 73 10.00 7.44 10.96
C GLY A 73 10.87 6.38 10.30
N TRP A 74 11.92 6.06 11.08
CA TRP A 74 13.01 5.12 10.77
C TRP A 74 12.53 3.69 10.47
N GLN A 75 11.28 3.36 10.81
CA GLN A 75 10.67 2.06 10.55
C GLN A 75 10.52 1.69 9.07
N GLY A 76 10.63 2.64 8.13
CA GLY A 76 10.47 2.37 6.70
C GLY A 76 11.49 1.36 6.15
N ILE A 77 12.76 1.43 6.60
CA ILE A 77 13.83 0.51 6.16
C ILE A 77 13.55 -0.94 6.58
N PRO A 78 13.33 -1.25 7.88
CA PRO A 78 13.05 -2.63 8.29
C PRO A 78 11.75 -3.16 7.67
N LEU A 79 10.72 -2.33 7.49
CA LEU A 79 9.47 -2.75 6.85
C LEU A 79 9.69 -3.11 5.37
N ALA A 80 10.39 -2.28 4.61
CA ALA A 80 10.76 -2.58 3.23
C ALA A 80 11.53 -3.91 3.14
N ALA A 81 12.50 -4.13 4.02
CA ALA A 81 13.27 -5.37 4.07
C ALA A 81 12.37 -6.58 4.39
N ILE A 82 11.45 -6.47 5.35
CA ILE A 82 10.50 -7.53 5.71
C ILE A 82 9.58 -7.85 4.52
N TYR A 83 9.08 -6.84 3.81
CA TYR A 83 8.20 -7.04 2.65
C TYR A 83 8.94 -7.71 1.48
N ILE A 84 10.16 -7.25 1.17
CA ILE A 84 11.02 -7.86 0.14
C ILE A 84 11.40 -9.29 0.50
N TYR A 85 11.72 -9.56 1.77
CA TYR A 85 12.03 -10.91 2.23
C TYR A 85 10.80 -11.83 2.10
N SER A 86 9.64 -11.34 2.53
CA SER A 86 8.37 -12.08 2.50
C SER A 86 7.86 -12.33 1.08
N PHE A 87 8.28 -11.52 0.11
CA PHE A 87 7.91 -11.65 -1.31
C PHE A 87 8.24 -13.04 -1.88
N ARG A 88 9.33 -13.66 -1.42
CA ARG A 88 9.77 -14.98 -1.90
C ARG A 88 8.77 -16.09 -1.56
N ASN A 89 8.13 -16.01 -0.40
CA ASN A 89 7.15 -17.01 0.03
C ASN A 89 5.98 -16.36 0.81
N PRO A 90 5.04 -15.71 0.10
CA PRO A 90 3.99 -14.91 0.73
C PRO A 90 3.01 -15.73 1.58
N VAL A 91 2.84 -17.02 1.27
CA VAL A 91 1.91 -17.90 1.99
C VAL A 91 2.42 -18.18 3.41
N ARG A 92 3.74 -18.32 3.57
CA ARG A 92 4.38 -18.55 4.87
C ARG A 92 4.32 -17.34 5.80
N TYR A 93 4.29 -16.12 5.24
CA TYR A 93 4.39 -14.87 5.99
C TYR A 93 3.07 -14.09 6.03
N ARG A 94 1.94 -14.79 6.18
CA ARG A 94 0.60 -14.17 6.26
C ARG A 94 0.48 -13.07 7.35
N PRO A 95 1.08 -13.19 8.55
CA PRO A 95 1.03 -12.14 9.57
C PRO A 95 1.66 -10.79 9.15
N VAL A 96 2.52 -10.79 8.13
CA VAL A 96 3.16 -9.56 7.61
C VAL A 96 2.14 -8.61 7.00
N PHE A 97 1.04 -9.13 6.45
CA PHE A 97 -0.05 -8.30 5.95
C PHE A 97 -0.84 -7.64 7.09
N THR A 98 -0.99 -8.30 8.25
CA THR A 98 -1.59 -7.67 9.44
C THR A 98 -0.70 -6.55 9.97
N LEU A 99 0.62 -6.75 9.99
CA LEU A 99 1.58 -5.71 10.36
C LEU A 99 1.47 -4.52 9.40
N ALA A 100 1.35 -4.78 8.09
CA ALA A 100 1.15 -3.74 7.09
C ALA A 100 -0.14 -2.94 7.32
N LEU A 101 -1.25 -3.61 7.66
CA LEU A 101 -2.51 -2.95 7.95
C LEU A 101 -2.41 -2.00 9.16
N ILE A 102 -1.78 -2.47 10.25
CA ILE A 102 -1.53 -1.65 11.45
C ILE A 102 -0.65 -0.44 11.09
N HIS A 103 0.41 -0.66 10.32
CA HIS A 103 1.32 0.40 9.90
C HIS A 103 0.62 1.46 9.06
N MET A 104 -0.21 1.06 8.08
CA MET A 104 -1.01 2.00 7.27
C MET A 104 -2.00 2.79 8.13
N GLY A 105 -2.61 2.14 9.14
CA GLY A 105 -3.49 2.81 10.09
C GLY A 105 -2.75 3.86 10.94
N ALA A 106 -1.56 3.53 11.43
CA ALA A 106 -0.72 4.47 12.19
C ALA A 106 -0.26 5.66 11.32
N LEU A 107 0.14 5.42 10.08
CA LEU A 107 0.48 6.48 9.13
C LEU A 107 -0.72 7.40 8.89
N ALA A 108 -1.89 6.84 8.56
CA ALA A 108 -3.09 7.64 8.32
C ALA A 108 -3.49 8.46 9.56
N ALA A 109 -3.42 7.87 10.76
CA ALA A 109 -3.72 8.58 12.01
C ALA A 109 -2.73 9.72 12.26
N SER A 110 -1.44 9.51 11.98
CA SER A 110 -0.42 10.55 12.10
C SER A 110 -0.67 11.71 11.13
N GLN A 111 -1.01 11.43 9.86
CA GLN A 111 -1.38 12.49 8.91
C GLN A 111 -2.63 13.25 9.36
N LEU A 112 -3.63 12.52 9.88
CA LEU A 112 -4.86 13.14 10.36
C LEU A 112 -4.61 14.03 11.58
N TYR A 113 -3.71 13.64 12.48
CA TYR A 113 -3.28 14.47 13.60
C TYR A 113 -2.64 15.78 13.10
N HIS A 114 -1.71 15.70 12.15
CA HIS A 114 -1.11 16.91 11.57
C HIS A 114 -2.11 17.78 10.82
N LEU A 115 -3.09 17.19 10.14
CA LEU A 115 -4.14 17.93 9.43
C LEU A 115 -5.11 18.65 10.38
N LEU A 116 -5.55 17.96 11.44
CA LEU A 116 -6.65 18.43 12.29
C LEU A 116 -6.20 19.17 13.55
N ILE A 117 -5.00 18.85 14.07
CA ILE A 117 -4.55 19.32 15.39
C ILE A 117 -3.49 20.40 15.24
N THR A 118 -2.39 20.12 14.55
CA THR A 118 -1.25 21.07 14.53
C THR A 118 -1.25 22.01 13.33
N GLY A 119 -1.59 21.54 12.13
CA GLY A 119 -1.59 22.36 10.93
C GLY A 119 -0.19 22.78 10.46
N ASP A 120 0.86 22.06 10.89
CA ASP A 120 2.26 22.43 10.64
C ASP A 120 2.74 22.18 9.20
N PHE A 121 1.94 21.47 8.40
CA PHE A 121 2.28 21.01 7.05
C PHE A 121 1.31 21.59 6.03
N THR A 122 1.79 21.84 4.80
CA THR A 122 0.94 22.21 3.67
C THR A 122 -0.10 21.12 3.39
N ILE A 123 -1.32 21.50 3.01
CA ILE A 123 -2.42 20.55 2.82
C ILE A 123 -2.03 19.42 1.83
N GLU A 124 -1.31 19.76 0.76
CA GLU A 124 -0.82 18.79 -0.22
C GLU A 124 0.13 17.74 0.38
N SER A 125 0.95 18.12 1.36
CA SER A 125 1.97 17.26 1.97
C SER A 125 1.38 16.29 2.98
N VAL A 126 0.11 16.51 3.35
CA VAL A 126 -0.66 15.65 4.25
C VAL A 126 -1.65 14.78 3.47
N ILE A 127 -2.30 15.34 2.44
CA ILE A 127 -3.32 14.61 1.65
C ILE A 127 -2.69 13.47 0.86
N VAL A 128 -1.59 13.70 0.13
CA VAL A 128 -0.99 12.64 -0.72
C VAL A 128 -0.57 11.42 0.13
N PRO A 129 0.14 11.59 1.26
CA PRO A 129 0.47 10.49 2.16
C PRO A 129 -0.76 9.81 2.80
N LEU A 130 -1.77 10.59 3.18
CA LEU A 130 -2.99 10.08 3.78
C LEU A 130 -3.77 9.21 2.80
N VAL A 131 -4.01 9.70 1.59
CA VAL A 131 -4.73 8.97 0.53
C VAL A 131 -3.97 7.69 0.16
N GLY A 132 -2.65 7.75 0.01
CA GLY A 132 -1.82 6.58 -0.27
C GLY A 132 -1.91 5.52 0.84
N SER A 133 -1.80 5.95 2.11
CA SER A 133 -1.88 5.04 3.27
C SER A 133 -3.26 4.40 3.39
N VAL A 134 -4.33 5.17 3.19
CA VAL A 134 -5.71 4.66 3.22
C VAL A 134 -5.97 3.69 2.07
N ALA A 135 -5.52 4.02 0.84
CA ALA A 135 -5.70 3.16 -0.32
C ALA A 135 -4.95 1.83 -0.19
N LEU A 136 -3.68 1.86 0.22
CA LEU A 136 -2.90 0.64 0.48
C LEU A 136 -3.48 -0.14 1.65
N GLY A 137 -3.88 0.54 2.73
CA GLY A 137 -4.54 -0.08 3.88
C GLY A 137 -5.83 -0.81 3.49
N ALA A 138 -6.67 -0.19 2.67
CA ALA A 138 -7.89 -0.81 2.15
C ALA A 138 -7.58 -2.04 1.28
N LEU A 139 -6.55 -1.97 0.43
CA LEU A 139 -6.13 -3.12 -0.38
C LEU A 139 -5.66 -4.28 0.49
N VAL A 140 -4.86 -4.01 1.53
CA VAL A 140 -4.40 -5.00 2.51
C VAL A 140 -5.56 -5.59 3.31
N PHE A 141 -6.53 -4.77 3.70
CA PHE A 141 -7.74 -5.22 4.37
C PHE A 141 -8.50 -6.23 3.49
N VAL A 142 -8.76 -5.87 2.23
CA VAL A 142 -9.44 -6.78 1.28
C VAL A 142 -8.68 -8.09 1.14
N HIS A 143 -7.35 -8.06 1.05
CA HIS A 143 -6.54 -9.29 0.96
C HIS A 143 -6.61 -10.19 2.20
N LEU A 144 -6.70 -9.61 3.39
CA LEU A 144 -6.73 -10.35 4.65
C LEU A 144 -8.07 -11.03 4.88
N PHE A 145 -9.16 -10.31 4.57
CA PHE A 145 -10.53 -10.72 4.89
C PHE A 145 -11.28 -11.37 3.72
N GLN A 146 -10.68 -11.46 2.54
CA GLN A 146 -11.26 -12.26 1.47
C GLN A 146 -11.31 -13.75 1.86
N PRO A 147 -12.47 -14.42 1.71
CA PRO A 147 -12.58 -15.86 1.88
C PRO A 147 -11.56 -16.54 0.95
N ARG A 148 -10.65 -17.29 1.55
CA ARG A 148 -9.76 -18.18 0.82
C ARG A 148 -10.45 -19.53 0.77
N ASP A 149 -10.51 -20.12 -0.42
CA ASP A 149 -10.84 -21.53 -0.58
C ASP A 149 -9.66 -22.36 -0.03
N ASP A 150 -9.45 -22.31 1.29
CA ASP A 150 -8.51 -23.19 1.96
C ASP A 150 -9.08 -24.62 1.80
N PRO A 151 -8.31 -25.58 1.24
CA PRO A 151 -8.79 -26.94 1.11
C PRO A 151 -9.25 -27.45 2.47
N PRO A 152 -10.41 -28.14 2.56
CA PRO A 152 -10.87 -28.71 3.82
C PRO A 152 -9.73 -29.54 4.41
N ALA A 153 -9.44 -29.32 5.70
CA ALA A 153 -8.42 -30.06 6.40
C ALA A 153 -8.62 -31.56 6.15
N PRO A 154 -7.56 -32.31 5.80
CA PRO A 154 -7.70 -33.75 5.56
C PRO A 154 -8.38 -34.37 6.80
N PRO A 155 -9.39 -35.24 6.61
CA PRO A 155 -10.07 -35.85 7.73
C PRO A 155 -9.03 -36.49 8.65
N SER A 156 -9.09 -36.16 9.94
CA SER A 156 -8.30 -36.84 10.95
C SER A 156 -8.61 -38.33 10.84
N ALA A 157 -7.58 -39.13 10.55
CA ALA A 157 -7.69 -40.57 10.60
C ALA A 157 -7.67 -40.98 12.08
N ASP A 158 -8.84 -40.90 12.72
CA ASP A 158 -9.12 -41.54 14.00
C ASP A 158 -9.81 -42.89 13.77
#